data_AF-A0A973NSQ0-F1
#
_entry.id   AF-A0A973NSQ0-F1
#
_cell.length_a   1.000
_cell.length_b   1.000
_cell.length_c   1.000
_cell.angle_alpha   90.00
_cell.angle_beta   90.00
_cell.angle_gamma   90.00
#
_symmetry.space_group_name_H-M   'P 1'
#
loop_
_entity.id
_entity.type
_entity.pdbx_description
1 polymer ?
#
loop_
_entity_poly.entity_id
_entity_poly.type
_entity_poly.pdbx_seq_one_letter_code
_entity_poly.pdbx_strand_id
1 'polypeptide(L)'
;IVLGGALLLVAVRAILPLKITDNETNPWKLIASVPPELRSKAVLNDYSMGGPLILSGIRTFVDGRGDMYGDPHVMRYSRISGGDSAEFADSVKRWDIRWAIMPHRDKTMIAMLDKAPGWHRIRQDKVGLVYARD
;
A
#
# COMPACT_ATOMS: atom_id res chain seq x y z
N ILE A 1 -6.62 32.87 -32.91
CA ILE A 1 -7.70 32.25 -32.09
C ILE A 1 -7.18 31.03 -31.33
N VAL A 2 -6.56 30.05 -31.98
CA VAL A 2 -6.04 28.82 -31.33
C VAL A 2 -4.97 29.09 -30.26
N LEU A 3 -4.01 29.98 -30.52
CA LEU A 3 -2.97 30.36 -29.55
C LEU A 3 -3.53 31.05 -28.29
N GLY A 4 -4.57 31.88 -28.44
CA GLY A 4 -5.24 32.54 -27.32
C GLY A 4 -6.01 31.56 -26.44
N GLY A 5 -6.66 30.56 -27.05
CA GLY A 5 -7.33 29.48 -26.32
C GLY A 5 -6.35 28.58 -25.55
N ALA A 6 -5.20 28.25 -26.15
CA ALA A 6 -4.17 27.46 -25.48
C ALA A 6 -3.55 28.19 -24.28
N LEU A 7 -3.24 29.48 -24.41
CA LEU A 7 -2.72 30.30 -23.31
C LEU A 7 -3.72 30.43 -22.16
N LEU A 8 -5.01 30.57 -22.47
CA LEU A 8 -6.08 30.60 -21.47
C LEU A 8 -6.17 29.28 -20.70
N LEU A 9 -6.10 28.14 -21.39
CA LEU A 9 -6.13 26.82 -20.76
C LEU A 9 -4.91 26.58 -19.84
N VAL A 10 -3.72 27.00 -20.25
CA VAL A 10 -2.50 26.93 -19.42
C VAL A 10 -2.66 27.82 -18.18
N ALA A 11 -3.15 29.05 -18.34
CA ALA A 11 -3.38 29.96 -17.22
C ALA A 11 -4.41 29.40 -16.24
N VAL A 12 -5.55 28.90 -16.72
CA VAL A 12 -6.58 28.25 -15.88
C VAL A 12 -5.98 27.05 -15.14
N ARG A 13 -5.22 26.19 -15.82
CA ARG A 13 -4.59 25.03 -15.20
C ARG A 13 -3.53 25.40 -14.17
N ALA A 14 -2.78 26.47 -14.39
CA ALA A 14 -1.77 26.98 -13.46
C ALA A 14 -2.40 27.58 -12.20
N ILE A 15 -3.57 28.21 -12.33
CA ILE A 15 -4.29 28.85 -11.22
C ILE A 15 -5.11 27.82 -10.41
N LEU A 16 -5.60 26.76 -11.03
CA LEU A 16 -6.35 25.71 -10.33
C LEU A 16 -5.40 24.70 -9.65
N PRO A 17 -5.30 24.71 -8.31
CA PRO A 17 -4.43 23.77 -7.61
C PRO A 17 -4.98 22.34 -7.76
N LEU A 18 -4.12 21.41 -8.19
CA LEU A 18 -4.44 19.99 -8.06
C LEU A 18 -4.39 19.62 -6.58
N LYS A 19 -5.55 19.44 -5.97
CA LYS A 19 -5.65 18.81 -4.66
C LYS A 19 -5.61 17.31 -4.86
N ILE A 20 -4.42 16.73 -4.73
CA ILE A 20 -4.28 15.28 -4.71
C ILE A 20 -4.91 14.77 -3.42
N THR A 21 -6.00 14.02 -3.53
CA THR A 21 -6.73 13.51 -2.37
C THR A 21 -5.99 12.32 -1.79
N ASP A 22 -5.72 12.39 -0.49
CA ASP A 22 -5.14 11.28 0.27
C ASP A 22 -6.22 10.20 0.46
N ASN A 23 -5.98 9.05 -0.19
CA ASN A 23 -6.87 7.90 -0.32
C ASN A 23 -6.02 6.63 -0.54
N GLU A 24 -6.65 5.48 -0.74
CA GLU A 24 -5.97 4.18 -0.76
C GLU A 24 -5.04 3.99 -1.97
N THR A 25 -5.37 4.60 -3.11
CA THR A 25 -4.48 4.65 -4.29
C THR A 25 -3.45 5.78 -4.22
N ASN A 26 -3.53 6.60 -3.17
CA ASN A 26 -2.68 7.77 -2.95
C ASN A 26 -2.36 7.98 -1.45
N PRO A 27 -1.84 6.97 -0.73
CA PRO A 27 -1.70 6.99 0.73
C PRO A 27 -0.39 7.66 1.18
N TRP A 28 0.01 8.77 0.55
CA TRP A 28 1.37 9.33 0.73
C TRP A 28 1.66 9.73 2.17
N LYS A 29 0.66 10.23 2.89
CA LYS A 29 0.83 10.63 4.30
C LYS A 29 1.06 9.41 5.18
N LEU A 30 0.28 8.34 4.95
CA LEU A 30 0.45 7.07 5.65
C LEU A 30 1.83 6.46 5.36
N ILE A 31 2.26 6.41 4.09
CA ILE A 31 3.60 5.91 3.71
C ILE A 31 4.69 6.78 4.35
N ALA A 32 4.55 8.11 4.31
CA ALA A 32 5.51 9.03 4.91
C ALA A 32 5.61 8.87 6.44
N SER A 33 4.58 8.36 7.10
CA SER A 33 4.59 8.09 8.54
C SER A 33 5.37 6.83 8.94
N VAL A 34 5.70 5.95 7.98
CA VAL A 34 6.44 4.71 8.21
C VAL A 34 7.88 5.05 8.64
N PRO A 35 8.36 4.50 9.78
CA PRO A 35 9.73 4.68 10.25
C PRO A 35 10.77 4.29 9.17
N PRO A 36 11.83 5.09 8.96
CA PRO A 36 12.83 4.85 7.92
C PRO A 36 13.44 3.44 7.95
N GLU A 37 13.68 2.90 9.15
CA GLU A 37 14.24 1.56 9.37
C GLU A 37 13.36 0.44 8.80
N LEU A 38 12.03 0.61 8.80
CA LEU A 38 11.09 -0.37 8.26
C LEU A 38 10.98 -0.30 6.74
N ARG A 39 11.17 0.88 6.12
CA ARG A 39 11.01 1.06 4.67
C ARG A 39 11.93 0.18 3.82
N SER A 40 13.08 -0.21 4.39
CA SER A 40 14.04 -1.11 3.75
C SER A 40 13.70 -2.61 3.89
N LYS A 41 12.76 -2.95 4.78
CA LYS A 41 12.34 -4.31 5.09
C LYS A 41 11.15 -4.72 4.23
N ALA A 42 10.94 -6.03 4.10
CA ALA A 42 9.83 -6.58 3.34
C ALA A 42 8.47 -6.18 3.95
N VAL A 43 7.58 -5.68 3.10
CA VAL A 43 6.23 -5.24 3.44
C VAL A 43 5.19 -6.22 2.92
N LEU A 44 4.08 -6.40 3.64
CA LEU A 44 2.83 -6.89 3.08
C LEU A 44 1.89 -5.70 2.86
N ASN A 45 1.45 -5.47 1.63
CA ASN A 45 0.60 -4.33 1.29
C ASN A 45 -0.71 -4.77 0.64
N ASP A 46 -1.76 -3.98 0.82
CA ASP A 46 -2.96 -4.07 -0.03
C ASP A 46 -2.59 -3.77 -1.49
N TYR A 47 -3.28 -4.45 -2.41
CA TYR A 47 -3.07 -4.37 -3.86
C TYR A 47 -3.07 -2.92 -4.39
N SER A 48 -3.97 -2.07 -3.89
CA SER A 48 -4.10 -0.68 -4.35
C SER A 48 -2.97 0.24 -3.90
N MET A 49 -2.22 -0.15 -2.86
CA MET A 49 -1.12 0.62 -2.29
C MET A 49 0.24 0.29 -2.93
N GLY A 50 0.30 -0.73 -3.80
CA GLY A 50 1.56 -1.17 -4.41
C GLY A 50 2.24 -0.09 -5.25
N GLY A 51 1.52 0.55 -6.17
CA GLY A 51 2.07 1.63 -7.01
C GLY A 51 2.69 2.78 -6.18
N PRO A 52 1.95 3.37 -5.21
CA PRO A 52 2.48 4.41 -4.33
C PRO A 52 3.71 4.00 -3.52
N LEU A 53 3.80 2.74 -3.07
CA LEU A 53 4.98 2.22 -2.38
C LEU A 53 6.20 2.18 -3.31
N ILE A 54 6.02 1.71 -4.55
CA ILE A 54 7.09 1.70 -5.57
C ILE A 54 7.61 3.11 -5.84
N LEU A 55 6.70 4.07 -6.02
CA LEU A 55 7.05 5.48 -6.21
C LEU A 55 7.76 6.10 -4.99
N SER A 56 7.60 5.49 -3.82
CA SER A 56 8.31 5.85 -2.58
C SER A 56 9.62 5.07 -2.38
N GLY A 57 10.06 4.29 -3.37
CA GLY A 57 11.29 3.48 -3.30
C GLY A 57 11.16 2.22 -2.43
N ILE A 58 9.94 1.80 -2.09
CA ILE A 58 9.66 0.63 -1.25
C ILE A 58 9.29 -0.54 -2.14
N ARG A 59 9.97 -1.69 -1.96
CA ARG A 59 9.61 -2.94 -2.65
C ARG A 59 8.28 -3.47 -2.12
N THR A 60 7.36 -3.80 -3.02
CA THR A 60 6.01 -4.25 -2.70
C THR A 60 5.90 -5.77 -2.67
N PHE A 61 4.91 -6.27 -1.93
CA PHE A 61 4.51 -7.67 -2.00
C PHE A 61 3.73 -7.96 -3.29
N VAL A 62 2.85 -7.03 -3.67
CA VAL A 62 2.04 -7.07 -4.89
C VAL A 62 1.74 -5.65 -5.34
N ASP A 63 1.50 -5.45 -6.63
CA ASP A 63 0.98 -4.22 -7.21
C ASP A 63 0.12 -4.51 -8.44
N GLY A 64 -0.33 -3.46 -9.13
CA GLY A 64 -1.17 -3.52 -10.33
C GLY A 64 -0.67 -4.40 -11.48
N ARG A 65 0.62 -4.76 -11.49
CA ARG A 65 1.29 -5.61 -12.49
C ARG A 65 1.20 -7.10 -12.10
N GLY A 66 -0.01 -7.57 -11.79
CA GLY A 66 -0.22 -8.93 -11.26
C GLY A 66 0.35 -10.05 -12.14
N ASP A 67 0.34 -9.85 -13.46
CA ASP A 67 0.89 -10.76 -14.47
C ASP A 67 2.41 -10.96 -14.35
N MET A 68 3.14 -9.99 -13.79
CA MET A 68 4.60 -10.07 -13.58
C MET A 68 5.01 -10.95 -12.39
N TYR A 69 4.07 -11.32 -11.52
CA TYR A 69 4.36 -12.10 -10.30
C TYR A 69 4.18 -13.62 -10.50
N GLY A 70 3.54 -14.03 -11.59
CA GLY A 70 3.17 -15.41 -11.87
C GLY A 70 2.02 -15.92 -11.00
N ASP A 71 1.25 -16.85 -11.56
CA ASP A 71 0.02 -17.39 -10.95
C ASP A 71 0.19 -17.87 -9.50
N PRO A 72 1.28 -18.58 -9.12
CA PRO A 72 1.41 -19.06 -7.75
C PRO A 72 1.45 -17.94 -6.71
N HIS A 73 2.10 -16.83 -7.02
CA HIS A 73 2.21 -15.68 -6.11
C HIS A 73 0.90 -14.91 -6.02
N VAL A 74 0.22 -14.72 -7.15
CA VAL A 74 -1.09 -14.05 -7.19
C VAL A 74 -2.15 -14.85 -6.42
N MET A 75 -2.18 -16.17 -6.60
CA MET A 75 -3.10 -17.05 -5.86
C MET A 75 -2.80 -17.09 -4.37
N ARG A 76 -1.53 -17.03 -3.98
CA ARG A 76 -1.12 -16.88 -2.59
C ARG A 76 -1.62 -15.57 -1.99
N TYR A 77 -1.41 -14.45 -2.67
CA TYR A 77 -1.94 -13.16 -2.22
C TYR A 77 -3.47 -13.22 -2.09
N SER A 78 -4.17 -13.81 -3.06
CA SER A 78 -5.62 -13.98 -3.01
C SER A 78 -6.08 -14.79 -1.80
N ARG A 79 -5.39 -15.88 -1.42
CA ARG A 79 -5.68 -16.64 -0.19
C ARG A 79 -5.48 -15.81 1.06
N ILE A 80 -4.37 -15.07 1.14
CA ILE A 80 -4.07 -14.20 2.28
C ILE A 80 -5.15 -13.12 2.42
N SER A 81 -5.48 -12.40 1.35
CA SER A 81 -6.58 -11.42 1.32
C SER A 81 -7.94 -12.04 1.64
N GLY A 82 -8.11 -13.33 1.34
CA GLY A 82 -9.30 -14.12 1.67
C GLY A 82 -9.41 -14.58 3.13
N GLY A 83 -8.41 -14.32 3.98
CA GLY A 83 -8.47 -14.70 5.40
C GLY A 83 -7.61 -15.91 5.77
N ASP A 84 -6.83 -16.47 4.86
CA ASP A 84 -6.02 -17.67 5.11
C ASP A 84 -4.83 -17.35 6.02
N SER A 85 -4.99 -17.64 7.32
CA SER A 85 -3.97 -17.38 8.34
C SER A 85 -2.74 -18.29 8.22
N ALA A 86 -2.89 -19.49 7.65
CA ALA A 86 -1.79 -20.41 7.44
C ALA A 86 -0.89 -19.92 6.29
N GLU A 87 -1.50 -19.54 5.16
CA GLU A 87 -0.76 -18.96 4.03
C GLU A 87 -0.14 -17.60 4.40
N PHE A 88 -0.81 -16.79 5.22
CA PHE A 88 -0.23 -15.57 5.78
C PHE A 88 1.01 -15.87 6.62
N ALA A 89 0.93 -16.78 7.59
CA ALA A 89 2.05 -17.12 8.46
C ALA A 89 3.24 -17.71 7.68
N ASP A 90 2.97 -18.60 6.71
CA ASP A 90 3.98 -19.15 5.81
C ASP A 90 4.66 -18.04 5.00
N SER A 91 3.89 -17.11 4.45
CA SER A 91 4.40 -15.99 3.65
C SER A 91 5.24 -15.02 4.49
N VAL A 92 4.76 -14.66 5.68
CA VAL A 92 5.51 -13.81 6.61
C VAL A 92 6.87 -14.42 6.94
N LYS A 93 6.92 -15.73 7.17
CA LYS A 93 8.17 -16.45 7.43
C LYS A 93 9.06 -16.52 6.18
N ARG A 94 8.49 -16.90 5.03
CA ARG A 94 9.22 -17.14 3.78
C ARG A 94 9.94 -15.89 3.27
N TRP A 95 9.30 -14.73 3.38
CA TRP A 95 9.85 -13.46 2.87
C TRP A 95 10.35 -12.51 3.97
N ASP A 96 10.43 -12.98 5.21
CA ASP A 96 10.75 -12.16 6.39
C ASP A 96 10.00 -10.83 6.39
N ILE A 97 8.67 -10.90 6.26
CA ILE A 97 7.83 -9.70 6.24
C ILE A 97 7.91 -9.04 7.62
N ARG A 98 8.31 -7.77 7.65
CA ARG A 98 8.57 -7.02 8.90
C ARG A 98 7.51 -5.97 9.21
N TRP A 99 6.69 -5.60 8.23
CA TRP A 99 5.66 -4.61 8.41
C TRP A 99 4.56 -4.77 7.37
N ALA A 100 3.42 -4.15 7.62
CA ALA A 100 2.27 -4.20 6.71
C ALA A 100 1.58 -2.84 6.65
N ILE A 101 0.95 -2.54 5.52
CA ILE A 101 0.16 -1.33 5.31
C ILE A 101 -1.16 -1.70 4.66
N MET A 102 -2.26 -1.37 5.36
CA MET A 102 -3.61 -1.79 4.97
C MET A 102 -4.58 -0.62 5.01
N PRO A 103 -5.47 -0.48 4.02
CA PRO A 103 -6.54 0.49 4.09
C PRO A 103 -7.63 0.06 5.06
N HIS A 104 -8.40 1.02 5.56
CA HIS A 104 -9.52 0.74 6.47
C HIS A 104 -10.58 -0.18 5.86
N ARG A 105 -10.72 -0.25 4.53
CA ARG A 105 -11.70 -1.11 3.88
C ARG A 105 -11.33 -2.60 3.96
N ASP A 106 -10.05 -2.95 4.11
CA ASP A 106 -9.60 -4.34 4.16
C ASP A 106 -9.76 -4.92 5.58
N LYS A 107 -11.03 -5.16 5.96
CA LYS A 107 -11.38 -5.66 7.28
C LYS A 107 -10.80 -7.04 7.57
N THR A 108 -10.67 -7.89 6.54
CA THR A 108 -10.15 -9.25 6.67
C THR A 108 -8.68 -9.22 7.04
N MET A 109 -7.84 -8.51 6.28
CA MET A 109 -6.40 -8.44 6.55
C MET A 109 -6.10 -7.74 7.87
N ILE A 110 -6.85 -6.67 8.19
CA ILE A 110 -6.76 -5.98 9.48
C ILE A 110 -7.05 -6.95 10.63
N ALA A 111 -8.14 -7.72 10.55
CA ALA A 111 -8.50 -8.67 11.61
C ALA A 111 -7.48 -9.82 11.74
N MET A 112 -6.84 -10.23 10.64
CA MET A 112 -5.75 -11.21 10.68
C MET A 112 -4.51 -10.63 11.37
N LEU A 113 -4.08 -9.44 10.98
CA LEU A 113 -2.91 -8.76 11.56
C LEU A 113 -3.10 -8.47 13.05
N ASP A 114 -4.30 -8.05 13.47
CA ASP A 114 -4.62 -7.79 14.87
C ASP A 114 -4.54 -9.06 15.75
N LYS A 115 -4.74 -10.25 15.16
CA LYS A 115 -4.67 -11.54 15.85
C LYS A 115 -3.31 -12.22 15.71
N ALA A 116 -2.45 -11.73 14.81
CA ALA A 116 -1.18 -12.37 14.50
C ALA A 116 -0.15 -12.10 15.61
N PRO A 117 0.51 -13.13 16.17
CA PRO A 117 1.51 -12.93 17.21
C PRO A 117 2.68 -12.04 16.73
N GLY A 118 3.09 -11.11 17.59
CA GLY A 118 4.22 -10.20 17.34
C GLY A 118 3.93 -9.06 16.36
N TRP A 119 2.69 -8.91 15.90
CA TRP A 119 2.26 -7.79 15.05
C TRP A 119 1.58 -6.69 15.86
N HIS A 120 2.03 -5.45 15.66
CA HIS A 120 1.54 -4.29 16.41
C HIS A 120 1.20 -3.15 15.47
N ARG A 121 0.09 -2.46 15.72
CA ARG A 121 -0.25 -1.22 15.01
C ARG A 121 0.71 -0.11 15.44
N ILE A 122 1.41 0.51 14.50
CA ILE A 122 2.38 1.58 14.78
C ILE A 122 1.97 2.95 14.25
N ARG A 123 1.11 3.00 13.23
CA ARG A 123 0.55 4.24 12.65
C ARG A 123 -0.87 3.98 12.19
N GLN A 124 -1.68 5.04 12.21
CA GLN A 124 -3.02 5.04 11.66
C GLN A 124 -3.36 6.47 11.22
N ASP A 125 -4.03 6.59 10.09
CA ASP A 125 -4.65 7.84 9.64
C ASP A 125 -6.05 7.59 9.08
N LYS A 126 -6.57 8.53 8.29
CA LYS A 126 -7.89 8.41 7.65
C LYS A 126 -7.95 7.39 6.51
N VAL A 127 -6.81 6.99 5.95
CA VAL A 127 -6.71 6.07 4.81
C VAL A 127 -6.56 4.64 5.31
N GLY A 128 -5.70 4.43 6.31
CA GLY A 128 -5.40 3.08 6.76
C GLY A 128 -4.53 3.00 8.01
N LEU A 129 -3.90 1.84 8.14
CA LEU A 129 -3.06 1.45 9.26
C LEU A 129 -1.71 0.93 8.76
N VAL A 130 -0.68 1.12 9.59
CA VAL A 130 0.62 0.47 9.43
C VAL A 130 0.85 -0.41 10.64
N TYR A 131 1.30 -1.64 10.38
CA TYR A 131 1.69 -2.61 11.39
C TYR A 131 3.19 -2.87 11.29
N ALA A 132 3.83 -3.18 12.41
CA ALA A 132 5.20 -3.69 12.47
C ALA A 132 5.23 -5.06 13.16
N ARG A 133 6.20 -5.88 12.79
CA ARG A 133 6.47 -7.18 13.40
C ARG A 133 7.79 -7.15 14.18
N ASP A 134 7.73 -7.65 15.41
CA ASP A 134 8.88 -7.85 16.31
C ASP A 134 10.03 -8.63 15.64
#